data_AF-A0A496Z7Q3-F1
#
_entry.id   AF-A0A496Z7Q3-F1
#
_cell.length_a   1.000
_cell.length_b   1.000
_cell.length_c   1.000
_cell.angle_alpha   90.00
_cell.angle_beta   90.00
_cell.angle_gamma   90.00
#
_symmetry.space_group_name_H-M   'P 1'
#
loop_
_entity.id
_entity.type
_entity.pdbx_description
1 polymer ?
#
loop_
_entity_poly.entity_id
_entity_poly.type
_entity_poly.pdbx_seq_one_letter_code
_entity_poly.pdbx_strand_id
1 'polypeptide(L)'
;MNVDLFNILFSFTLFSVLGWAIEVCYRSIREGRFINPGLLKGPYLILYGAAALVLTASVSIIHDYNIFVKAFCYFVITTGLELISGFNAQRFFNVRLWDYADQRFQFKGHICLKFSIYWVLLAFAFEYLLLPIYLDLTSWLSLSVKGIFGVIGVILMSIDFFIVVRGKRPLVENDSKKRSSQKMEKEFMNMAAPLLENPVVAGLSRYPHHRGKTRLDHVKEVARLSFYWGKRLSLDCRAMVRGALLHDLFFYDWLHEGPRLHGFRHHNIALKNAKQVTKLSEKEADIIKKHMWPLTLIPPRYPESLVVCLVDTFCSARDYVRNRG
;
A
#
# COMPACT_ATOMS: atom_id res chain seq x y z
N MET A 1 -28.02 20.02 -30.47
CA MET A 1 -28.17 18.93 -29.48
C MET A 1 -28.84 19.54 -28.26
N ASN A 2 -30.01 19.04 -27.82
CA ASN A 2 -30.59 19.50 -26.55
C ASN A 2 -29.58 19.16 -25.45
N VAL A 3 -29.05 20.20 -24.79
CA VAL A 3 -28.02 20.11 -23.75
C VAL A 3 -28.69 19.63 -22.47
N ASP A 4 -29.19 18.40 -22.50
CA ASP A 4 -29.79 17.75 -21.35
C ASP A 4 -28.70 17.10 -20.50
N LEU A 5 -28.76 17.31 -19.19
CA LEU A 5 -27.80 16.80 -18.22
C LEU A 5 -27.59 15.29 -18.37
N PHE A 6 -28.65 14.53 -18.62
CA PHE A 6 -28.54 13.07 -18.74
C PHE A 6 -27.81 12.64 -20.02
N ASN A 7 -27.95 13.38 -21.13
CA ASN A 7 -27.14 13.13 -22.33
C ASN A 7 -25.65 13.43 -22.08
N ILE A 8 -25.33 14.48 -21.32
CA ILE A 8 -23.94 14.83 -20.95
C ILE A 8 -23.34 13.73 -20.08
N LEU A 9 -24.02 13.34 -19.00
CA LEU A 9 -23.54 12.32 -18.08
C LEU A 9 -23.38 10.96 -18.78
N PHE A 10 -24.31 10.62 -19.66
CA PHE A 10 -24.22 9.40 -20.46
C PHE A 10 -23.01 9.42 -21.39
N SER A 11 -22.82 10.50 -22.16
CA SER A 11 -21.68 10.68 -23.07
C SER A 11 -20.35 10.56 -22.31
N PHE A 12 -20.22 11.30 -21.22
CA PHE A 12 -19.04 11.29 -20.36
C PHE A 12 -18.71 9.88 -19.86
N THR A 13 -19.71 9.17 -19.32
CA THR A 13 -19.53 7.83 -18.78
C THR A 13 -19.17 6.83 -19.88
N LEU A 14 -19.89 6.84 -21.00
CA LEU A 14 -19.67 5.92 -22.12
C LEU A 14 -18.26 6.08 -22.69
N PHE A 15 -17.85 7.30 -23.02
CA PHE A 15 -16.52 7.54 -23.60
C PHE A 15 -15.38 7.34 -22.59
N SER A 16 -15.63 7.50 -21.29
CA SER A 16 -14.66 7.11 -20.26
C SER A 16 -14.40 5.60 -20.25
N VAL A 17 -15.44 4.77 -20.41
CA VAL A 17 -15.32 3.31 -20.47
C VAL A 17 -14.69 2.85 -21.78
N LEU A 18 -15.12 3.40 -22.92
CA LEU A 18 -14.56 3.07 -24.23
C LEU A 18 -13.09 3.47 -24.33
N GLY A 19 -12.74 4.67 -23.85
CA GLY A 19 -11.35 5.13 -23.80
C GLY A 19 -10.48 4.23 -22.93
N TRP A 20 -10.99 3.79 -21.79
CA TRP A 20 -10.31 2.81 -20.95
C TRP A 20 -10.09 1.48 -21.68
N ALA A 21 -11.10 0.94 -22.35
CA ALA A 21 -10.98 -0.32 -23.08
C ALA A 21 -9.90 -0.26 -24.16
N ILE A 22 -9.87 0.82 -24.95
CA ILE A 22 -8.84 1.04 -25.98
C ILE A 22 -7.44 1.09 -25.34
N GLU A 23 -7.28 1.90 -24.29
CA GLU A 23 -5.97 2.13 -23.68
C GLU A 23 -5.46 0.89 -22.92
N VAL A 24 -6.34 0.14 -22.24
CA VAL A 24 -6.02 -1.15 -21.63
C VAL A 24 -5.54 -2.13 -22.68
N CYS A 25 -6.27 -2.28 -23.79
CA CYS A 25 -5.89 -3.19 -24.86
C CYS A 25 -4.52 -2.82 -25.42
N TYR A 26 -4.32 -1.53 -25.77
CA TYR A 26 -3.05 -1.04 -26.29
C TYR A 26 -1.88 -1.32 -25.34
N ARG A 27 -1.98 -0.91 -24.06
CA ARG A 27 -0.90 -1.08 -23.09
C ARG A 27 -0.69 -2.53 -22.70
N SER A 28 -1.76 -3.31 -22.55
CA SER A 28 -1.64 -4.70 -22.10
C SER A 28 -1.03 -5.60 -23.17
N ILE A 29 -1.37 -5.37 -24.44
CA ILE A 29 -0.74 -6.07 -25.58
C ILE A 29 0.75 -5.71 -25.67
N ARG A 30 1.09 -4.42 -25.55
CA ARG A 30 2.48 -3.95 -25.65
C ARG A 30 3.38 -4.47 -24.53
N GLU A 31 2.87 -4.54 -23.31
CA GLU A 31 3.63 -4.92 -22.11
C GLU A 31 3.53 -6.43 -21.78
N GLY A 32 2.71 -7.20 -22.51
CA GLY A 32 2.51 -8.63 -22.29
C GLY A 32 1.84 -8.99 -20.95
N ARG A 33 1.25 -8.01 -20.27
CA ARG A 33 0.55 -8.18 -18.98
C ARG A 33 -0.56 -7.15 -18.86
N PHE A 34 -1.55 -7.42 -18.01
CA PHE A 34 -2.62 -6.46 -17.78
C PHE A 34 -2.09 -5.15 -17.18
N ILE A 35 -2.32 -4.03 -17.87
CA ILE A 35 -2.01 -2.68 -17.43
C ILE A 35 -3.31 -1.88 -17.32
N ASN A 36 -3.67 -1.48 -16.11
CA ASN A 36 -4.75 -0.54 -15.91
C ASN A 36 -4.25 0.90 -16.14
N PRO A 37 -4.75 1.63 -17.15
CA PRO A 37 -4.35 3.00 -17.43
C PRO A 37 -5.10 4.02 -16.58
N GLY A 38 -4.52 5.21 -16.47
CA GLY A 38 -5.18 6.35 -15.82
C GLY A 38 -4.94 6.44 -14.32
N LEU A 39 -5.72 7.32 -13.68
CA LEU A 39 -5.62 7.61 -12.25
C LEU A 39 -6.47 6.66 -11.39
N LEU A 40 -7.62 6.24 -11.92
CA LEU A 40 -8.61 5.46 -11.21
C LEU A 40 -8.36 3.95 -11.37
N LYS A 41 -8.90 3.14 -10.45
CA LYS A 41 -8.72 1.68 -10.44
C LYS A 41 -9.77 0.94 -11.26
N GLY A 42 -10.96 1.53 -11.41
CA GLY A 42 -12.07 0.96 -12.16
C GLY A 42 -11.89 1.04 -13.67
N PRO A 43 -12.84 0.44 -14.43
CA PRO A 43 -12.76 0.31 -15.87
C PRO A 43 -13.17 1.58 -16.61
N TYR A 44 -12.52 2.70 -16.30
CA TYR A 44 -12.83 4.00 -16.86
C TYR A 44 -11.62 4.94 -16.86
N LEU A 45 -11.54 5.75 -17.91
CA LEU A 45 -10.51 6.73 -18.11
C LEU A 45 -11.17 8.10 -18.31
N ILE A 46 -11.36 8.82 -17.21
CA ILE A 46 -12.10 10.10 -17.15
C ILE A 46 -11.61 11.16 -18.15
N LEU A 47 -10.34 11.08 -18.56
CA LEU A 47 -9.76 11.95 -19.57
C LEU A 47 -10.46 11.81 -20.93
N TYR A 48 -10.82 10.59 -21.32
CA TYR A 48 -11.50 10.34 -22.60
C TYR A 48 -12.96 10.80 -22.55
N GLY A 49 -13.65 10.62 -21.43
CA GLY A 49 -14.98 11.18 -21.23
C GLY A 49 -14.98 12.71 -21.33
N ALA A 50 -14.03 13.37 -20.67
CA ALA A 50 -13.87 14.82 -20.74
C ALA A 50 -13.51 15.29 -22.16
N ALA A 51 -12.58 14.60 -22.83
CA ALA A 51 -12.19 14.90 -24.20
C ALA A 51 -13.37 14.75 -25.18
N ALA A 52 -14.18 13.70 -25.05
CA ALA A 52 -15.36 13.51 -25.90
C ALA A 52 -16.39 14.63 -25.74
N LEU A 53 -16.64 15.10 -24.52
CA LEU A 53 -17.54 16.24 -24.27
C LEU A 53 -17.00 17.52 -24.91
N VAL A 54 -15.72 17.83 -24.68
CA VAL A 54 -15.08 19.04 -25.23
C VAL A 54 -15.02 18.99 -26.75
N LEU A 55 -14.68 17.84 -27.34
CA LEU A 55 -14.65 17.66 -28.79
C LEU A 55 -16.06 17.76 -29.39
N THR A 56 -17.08 17.15 -28.79
CA THR A 56 -18.47 17.26 -29.27
C THR A 56 -18.94 18.72 -29.26
N ALA A 57 -18.66 19.46 -28.19
CA ALA A 57 -18.96 20.89 -28.12
C ALA A 57 -18.18 21.69 -29.17
N SER A 58 -16.90 21.38 -29.36
CA SER A 58 -16.05 22.05 -30.34
C SER A 58 -16.52 21.81 -31.76
N VAL A 59 -16.82 20.56 -32.13
CA VAL A 59 -17.41 20.17 -33.43
C VAL A 59 -18.65 21.00 -33.72
N SER A 60 -19.56 21.17 -32.74
CA SER A 60 -20.78 21.96 -32.96
C SER A 60 -20.52 23.42 -33.36
N ILE A 61 -19.38 23.98 -32.95
CA ILE A 61 -18.97 25.37 -33.25
C ILE A 61 -18.17 25.41 -34.56
N ILE A 62 -17.31 24.43 -34.80
CA ILE A 62 -16.34 24.47 -35.90
C ILE A 62 -16.72 23.60 -37.11
N HIS A 63 -17.90 22.98 -37.13
CA HIS A 63 -18.30 22.01 -38.16
C HIS A 63 -18.21 22.54 -39.60
N ASP A 64 -18.54 23.81 -39.81
CA ASP A 64 -18.53 24.48 -41.13
C ASP A 64 -17.15 24.98 -41.57
N TYR A 65 -16.14 24.93 -40.69
CA TYR A 65 -14.80 25.40 -41.01
C TYR A 65 -14.01 24.37 -41.81
N ASN A 66 -13.02 24.87 -42.57
CA ASN A 66 -12.13 24.01 -43.34
C ASN A 66 -11.29 23.07 -42.44
N ILE A 67 -10.76 22.01 -43.06
CA ILE A 67 -10.01 20.96 -42.37
C ILE A 67 -8.76 21.49 -41.64
N PHE A 68 -8.11 22.55 -42.13
CA PHE A 68 -6.91 23.12 -41.51
C PHE A 68 -7.23 23.82 -40.19
N VAL A 69 -8.32 24.60 -40.16
CA VAL A 69 -8.82 25.24 -38.94
C VAL A 69 -9.22 24.18 -37.92
N LYS A 70 -9.96 23.13 -38.35
CA LYS A 70 -10.32 22.01 -37.47
C LYS A 70 -9.10 21.31 -36.90
N ALA A 71 -8.11 21.00 -37.73
CA ALA A 71 -6.87 20.36 -37.29
C ALA A 71 -6.13 21.20 -36.24
N PHE A 72 -6.05 22.51 -36.44
CA PHE A 72 -5.44 23.42 -35.46
C PHE A 72 -6.24 23.46 -34.14
N CYS A 73 -7.57 23.58 -34.21
CA CYS A 73 -8.42 23.54 -33.02
C CYS A 73 -8.26 22.22 -32.26
N TYR A 74 -8.31 21.08 -32.95
CA TYR A 74 -8.12 19.76 -32.33
C TYR A 74 -6.73 19.60 -31.74
N PHE A 75 -5.70 20.14 -32.38
CA PHE A 75 -4.34 20.13 -31.85
C PHE A 75 -4.29 20.86 -30.50
N VAL A 76 -4.83 22.08 -30.44
CA VAL A 76 -4.87 22.89 -29.22
C VAL A 76 -5.70 22.22 -28.12
N ILE A 77 -6.89 21.73 -28.46
CA ILE A 77 -7.80 21.10 -27.50
C ILE A 77 -7.20 19.83 -26.91
N THR A 78 -6.78 18.89 -27.77
CA THR A 78 -6.33 17.56 -27.31
C THR A 78 -4.98 17.65 -26.60
N THR A 79 -4.02 18.41 -27.14
CA THR A 79 -2.71 18.63 -26.50
C THR A 79 -2.86 19.42 -25.20
N GLY A 80 -3.76 20.41 -25.16
CA GLY A 80 -4.05 21.18 -23.96
C GLY A 80 -4.66 20.31 -22.85
N LEU A 81 -5.65 19.47 -23.18
CA LEU A 81 -6.24 18.52 -22.24
C LEU A 81 -5.23 17.51 -21.72
N GLU A 82 -4.37 16.97 -22.59
CA GLU A 82 -3.26 16.11 -22.20
C GLU A 82 -2.32 16.83 -21.23
N LEU A 83 -1.82 18.02 -21.59
CA LEU A 83 -0.90 18.79 -20.76
C LEU A 83 -1.49 19.11 -19.38
N ILE A 84 -2.72 19.64 -19.33
CA ILE A 84 -3.39 20.01 -18.07
C ILE A 84 -3.60 18.78 -17.19
N SER A 85 -4.04 17.67 -17.79
CA SER A 85 -4.31 16.43 -17.06
C SER A 85 -3.04 15.78 -16.53
N GLY A 86 -1.98 15.74 -17.34
CA GLY A 86 -0.66 15.26 -16.94
C GLY A 86 -0.06 16.10 -15.80
N PHE A 87 -0.18 17.43 -15.90
CA PHE A 87 0.31 18.35 -14.87
C PHE A 87 -0.49 18.21 -13.56
N ASN A 88 -1.83 18.16 -13.63
CA ASN A 88 -2.68 17.96 -12.47
C ASN A 88 -2.42 16.61 -11.79
N ALA A 89 -2.26 15.54 -12.57
CA ALA A 89 -1.93 14.21 -12.07
C ALA A 89 -0.60 14.22 -11.30
N GLN A 90 0.42 14.89 -11.83
CA GLN A 90 1.71 15.01 -11.15
C GLN A 90 1.64 15.94 -9.93
N ARG A 91 0.97 17.09 -10.03
CA ARG A 91 0.93 18.11 -8.97
C ARG A 91 0.11 17.69 -7.74
N PHE A 92 -1.03 17.03 -7.96
CA PHE A 92 -1.97 16.67 -6.89
C PHE A 92 -1.83 15.22 -6.44
N PHE A 93 -1.45 14.31 -7.35
CA PHE A 93 -1.43 12.87 -7.06
C PHE A 93 -0.04 12.24 -7.13
N ASN A 94 1.00 13.04 -7.39
CA ASN A 94 2.39 12.63 -7.58
C ASN A 94 2.53 11.37 -8.45
N VAL A 95 1.71 11.27 -9.49
CA VAL A 95 1.69 10.14 -10.42
C VAL A 95 1.85 10.63 -11.83
N ARG A 96 2.66 9.89 -12.59
CA ARG A 96 2.89 10.10 -14.00
C ARG A 96 2.02 9.12 -14.79
N LEU A 97 0.98 9.64 -15.46
CA LEU A 97 0.02 8.83 -16.22
C LEU A 97 0.61 8.29 -17.54
N TRP A 98 1.55 9.05 -18.11
CA TRP A 98 2.34 8.73 -19.29
C TRP A 98 3.66 9.52 -19.22
N ASP A 99 4.68 9.05 -19.94
CA ASP A 99 6.00 9.68 -19.99
C ASP A 99 6.49 9.72 -21.45
N TYR A 100 6.78 10.94 -21.92
CA TYR A 100 7.31 11.20 -23.26
C TYR A 100 8.72 11.80 -23.21
N ALA A 101 9.46 11.62 -22.12
CA ALA A 101 10.81 12.17 -21.97
C ALA A 101 11.81 11.68 -23.03
N ASP A 102 11.56 10.50 -23.60
CA ASP A 102 12.35 9.87 -24.66
C ASP A 102 11.97 10.35 -26.07
N GLN A 103 10.90 11.13 -26.23
CA GLN A 103 10.41 11.60 -27.52
C GLN A 103 10.98 12.96 -27.90
N ARG A 104 11.13 13.20 -29.22
CA ARG A 104 11.54 14.51 -29.75
C ARG A 104 10.41 15.53 -29.61
N PHE A 105 10.78 16.81 -29.45
CA PHE A 105 9.84 17.93 -29.26
C PHE A 105 8.85 17.70 -28.11
N GLN A 106 9.37 17.17 -26.99
CA GLN A 106 8.60 17.00 -25.75
C GLN A 106 8.64 18.25 -24.88
N PHE A 107 7.60 18.43 -24.07
CA PHE A 107 7.58 19.43 -23.00
C PHE A 107 7.42 18.75 -21.64
N LYS A 108 8.50 18.79 -20.84
CA LYS A 108 8.63 18.17 -19.50
C LYS A 108 8.20 16.69 -19.45
N GLY A 109 8.20 15.99 -20.59
CA GLY A 109 7.70 14.63 -20.77
C GLY A 109 6.19 14.48 -20.55
N HIS A 110 5.41 15.56 -20.57
CA HIS A 110 3.94 15.54 -20.47
C HIS A 110 3.25 15.49 -21.83
N ILE A 111 3.79 16.18 -22.82
CA ILE A 111 3.28 16.19 -24.19
C ILE A 111 4.47 16.08 -25.14
N CYS A 112 4.24 15.58 -26.35
CA CYS A 112 5.20 15.71 -27.43
C CYS A 112 4.47 15.80 -28.78
N LEU A 113 5.15 16.40 -29.77
CA LEU A 113 4.55 16.66 -31.07
C LEU A 113 4.02 15.40 -31.77
N LYS A 114 4.71 14.26 -31.62
CA LYS A 114 4.31 12.98 -32.21
C LYS A 114 2.93 12.53 -31.72
N PHE A 115 2.71 12.53 -30.41
CA PHE A 115 1.43 12.12 -29.84
C PHE A 115 0.34 13.18 -30.07
N SER A 116 0.67 14.48 -30.05
CA SER A 116 -0.26 15.54 -30.45
C SER A 116 -0.82 15.33 -31.87
N ILE A 117 -0.01 14.87 -32.83
CA ILE A 117 -0.49 14.53 -34.18
C ILE A 117 -1.44 13.31 -34.14
N TYR A 118 -1.11 12.26 -33.37
CA TYR A 118 -2.01 11.12 -33.20
C TYR A 118 -3.34 11.53 -32.58
N TRP A 119 -3.34 12.46 -31.63
CA TRP A 119 -4.57 12.97 -31.03
C TRP A 119 -5.42 13.79 -32.00
N VAL A 120 -4.81 14.57 -32.90
CA VAL A 120 -5.55 15.26 -33.98
C VAL A 120 -6.22 14.25 -34.92
N LEU A 121 -5.49 13.22 -35.34
CA LEU A 121 -6.07 12.15 -36.18
C LEU A 121 -7.21 11.43 -35.46
N LEU A 122 -7.05 11.16 -34.16
CA LEU A 122 -8.11 10.55 -33.34
C LEU A 122 -9.30 11.48 -33.17
N ALA A 123 -9.11 12.81 -33.08
CA ALA A 123 -10.19 13.78 -33.01
C ALA A 123 -10.99 13.84 -34.32
N PHE A 124 -10.33 13.74 -35.48
CA PHE A 124 -11.02 13.60 -36.76
C PHE A 124 -11.76 12.27 -36.88
N ALA A 125 -11.16 11.15 -36.44
CA ALA A 125 -11.86 9.87 -36.36
C ALA A 125 -13.06 9.96 -35.40
N PHE A 126 -12.93 10.70 -34.31
CA PHE A 126 -14.04 10.95 -33.40
C PHE A 126 -15.18 11.71 -34.10
N GLU A 127 -14.89 12.82 -34.78
CA GLU A 127 -15.89 13.63 -35.49
C GLU A 127 -16.59 12.86 -36.62
N TYR A 128 -15.83 12.21 -37.50
CA TYR A 128 -16.38 11.67 -38.75
C TYR A 128 -16.85 10.21 -38.63
N LEU A 129 -16.33 9.45 -37.66
CA LEU A 129 -16.70 8.03 -37.47
C LEU A 129 -17.48 7.83 -36.17
N LEU A 130 -16.91 8.21 -35.03
CA LEU A 130 -17.52 7.86 -33.73
C LEU A 130 -18.76 8.68 -33.39
N LEU A 131 -18.75 9.98 -33.68
CA LEU A 131 -19.83 10.89 -33.30
C LEU A 131 -21.14 10.57 -34.03
N PRO A 132 -21.19 10.30 -35.36
CA PRO A 132 -22.41 9.89 -36.03
C PRO A 132 -22.97 8.56 -35.47
N ILE A 133 -22.10 7.57 -35.25
CA ILE A 133 -22.48 6.28 -34.65
C ILE A 133 -23.06 6.49 -33.24
N TYR A 134 -22.43 7.35 -32.45
CA TYR A 134 -22.88 7.68 -31.11
C TYR A 134 -24.25 8.39 -31.13
N LEU A 135 -24.44 9.36 -32.02
CA LEU A 135 -25.72 10.07 -32.14
C LEU A 135 -26.85 9.13 -32.58
N ASP A 136 -26.58 8.23 -33.53
CA ASP A 136 -27.53 7.20 -33.93
C ASP A 136 -27.85 6.26 -32.75
N LEU A 137 -26.85 5.65 -32.12
CA LEU A 137 -27.03 4.76 -30.96
C LEU A 137 -27.83 5.42 -29.83
N THR A 138 -27.55 6.70 -29.54
CA THR A 138 -28.26 7.43 -28.50
C THR A 138 -29.67 7.83 -28.88
N SER A 139 -30.02 7.86 -30.16
CA SER A 139 -31.41 8.11 -30.59
C SER A 139 -32.34 6.94 -30.22
N TRP A 140 -31.81 5.71 -30.17
CA TRP A 140 -32.54 4.50 -29.76
C TRP A 140 -32.75 4.38 -28.24
N LEU A 141 -32.06 5.21 -27.44
CA LEU A 141 -32.09 5.13 -25.98
C LEU A 141 -32.99 6.21 -25.38
N SER A 142 -33.88 5.79 -24.47
CA SER A 142 -34.70 6.73 -23.70
C SER A 142 -33.86 7.57 -22.74
N LEU A 143 -34.36 8.76 -22.41
CA LEU A 143 -33.67 9.69 -21.52
C LEU A 143 -33.40 9.08 -20.13
N SER A 144 -34.33 8.26 -19.61
CA SER A 144 -34.19 7.57 -18.32
C SER A 144 -33.03 6.58 -18.32
N VAL A 145 -32.87 5.79 -19.39
CA VAL A 145 -31.76 4.83 -19.51
C VAL A 145 -30.42 5.57 -19.52
N LYS A 146 -30.34 6.66 -20.29
CA LYS A 146 -29.15 7.52 -20.33
C LYS A 146 -28.84 8.11 -18.96
N GLY A 147 -29.86 8.62 -18.27
CA GLY A 147 -29.74 9.20 -16.93
C GLY A 147 -29.25 8.18 -15.91
N ILE A 148 -29.85 6.99 -15.84
CA ILE A 148 -29.46 5.92 -14.91
C ILE A 148 -28.00 5.52 -15.16
N PHE A 149 -27.64 5.21 -16.40
CA PHE A 149 -26.27 4.80 -16.75
C PHE A 149 -25.25 5.91 -16.45
N GLY A 150 -25.56 7.14 -16.85
CA GLY A 150 -24.69 8.30 -16.64
C GLY A 150 -24.46 8.59 -15.15
N VAL A 151 -25.52 8.62 -14.34
CA VAL A 151 -25.45 8.90 -12.90
C VAL A 151 -24.73 7.78 -12.15
N ILE A 152 -25.05 6.52 -12.40
CA ILE A 152 -24.36 5.38 -11.77
C ILE A 152 -22.88 5.41 -12.12
N GLY A 153 -22.53 5.64 -13.39
CA GLY A 153 -21.15 5.74 -13.84
C GLY A 153 -20.37 6.81 -13.08
N VAL A 154 -20.93 8.02 -12.96
CA VAL A 154 -20.28 9.12 -12.24
C VAL A 154 -20.18 8.85 -10.73
N ILE A 155 -21.18 8.23 -10.11
CA ILE A 155 -21.11 7.82 -8.69
C ILE A 155 -19.96 6.83 -8.49
N LEU A 156 -19.85 5.80 -9.34
CA LEU A 156 -18.77 4.81 -9.24
C LEU A 156 -17.39 5.44 -9.42
N MET A 157 -17.22 6.31 -10.43
CA MET A 157 -15.97 7.04 -10.65
C MET A 157 -15.63 7.96 -9.47
N SER A 158 -16.64 8.60 -8.87
CA SER A 158 -16.45 9.46 -7.70
C SER A 158 -15.99 8.66 -6.48
N ILE A 159 -16.63 7.52 -6.19
CA ILE A 159 -16.25 6.62 -5.09
C ILE A 159 -14.80 6.17 -5.26
N ASP A 160 -14.41 5.72 -6.46
CA ASP A 160 -13.04 5.28 -6.72
C ASP A 160 -12.03 6.44 -6.62
N PHE A 161 -12.38 7.62 -7.13
CA PHE A 161 -11.57 8.82 -6.93
C PHE A 161 -11.36 9.12 -5.43
N PHE A 162 -12.40 9.05 -4.61
CA PHE A 162 -12.28 9.21 -3.16
C PHE A 162 -11.39 8.14 -2.52
N ILE A 163 -11.47 6.89 -2.97
CA ILE A 163 -10.58 5.81 -2.51
C ILE A 163 -9.13 6.11 -2.88
N VAL A 164 -8.86 6.56 -4.11
CA VAL A 164 -7.51 6.93 -4.59
C VAL A 164 -6.95 8.11 -3.79
N VAL A 165 -7.76 9.16 -3.56
CA VAL A 165 -7.38 10.33 -2.77
C VAL A 165 -7.07 9.93 -1.32
N ARG A 166 -7.93 9.13 -0.68
CA ARG A 166 -7.70 8.65 0.70
C ARG A 166 -6.52 7.71 0.82
N GLY A 167 -6.27 6.88 -0.20
CA GLY A 167 -5.12 5.98 -0.26
C GLY A 167 -3.80 6.74 -0.43
N LYS A 168 -3.83 7.91 -1.06
CA LYS A 168 -2.70 8.83 -1.22
C LYS A 168 -2.76 9.98 -0.20
N ARG A 169 -2.64 9.66 1.08
CA ARG A 169 -2.42 10.69 2.11
C ARG A 169 -1.08 11.41 1.87
N PRO A 170 -0.99 12.71 2.16
CA PRO A 170 0.19 13.52 1.87
C PRO A 170 1.43 12.94 2.55
N LEU A 171 2.55 12.94 1.81
CA LEU A 171 3.87 12.42 2.22
C LEU A 171 4.34 12.95 3.59
N VAL A 172 3.84 14.11 4.03
CA VAL A 172 4.11 14.71 5.34
C VAL A 172 3.69 13.82 6.52
N GLU A 173 2.56 13.10 6.42
CA GLU A 173 2.10 12.17 7.47
C GLU A 173 2.90 10.86 7.45
N ASN A 174 3.43 10.48 6.28
CA ASN A 174 4.29 9.30 6.13
C ASN A 174 5.71 9.56 6.65
N ASP A 175 6.27 10.76 6.47
CA ASP A 175 7.59 11.12 7.01
C ASP A 175 7.57 11.23 8.54
N SER A 176 6.51 11.79 9.14
CA SER A 176 6.39 11.83 10.60
C SER A 176 6.24 10.43 11.20
N LYS A 177 5.43 9.56 10.58
CA LYS A 177 5.25 8.16 11.00
C LYS A 177 6.51 7.32 10.76
N LYS A 178 7.22 7.54 9.66
CA LYS A 178 8.52 6.90 9.36
C LYS A 178 9.59 7.36 10.34
N ARG A 179 9.66 8.66 10.65
CA ARG A 179 10.59 9.23 11.64
C ARG A 179 10.26 8.74 13.05
N SER A 180 8.97 8.62 13.39
CA SER A 180 8.52 8.00 14.64
C SER A 180 8.90 6.52 14.72
N SER A 181 8.69 5.75 13.64
CA SER A 181 9.08 4.35 13.56
C SER A 181 10.59 4.16 13.68
N GLN A 182 11.40 4.99 13.01
CA GLN A 182 12.86 5.00 13.14
C GLN A 182 13.31 5.36 14.56
N LYS A 183 12.66 6.33 15.19
CA LYS A 183 12.94 6.70 16.58
C LYS A 183 12.66 5.53 17.52
N MET A 184 11.51 4.86 17.37
CA MET A 184 11.16 3.68 18.15
C MET A 184 12.14 2.52 17.94
N GLU A 185 12.56 2.28 16.69
CA GLU A 185 13.56 1.26 16.37
C GLU A 185 14.91 1.56 17.05
N LYS A 186 15.36 2.82 16.98
CA LYS A 186 16.59 3.25 17.63
C LYS A 186 16.52 3.08 19.15
N GLU A 187 15.40 3.44 19.76
CA GLU A 187 15.19 3.25 21.20
C GLU A 187 15.20 1.77 21.60
N PHE A 188 14.54 0.90 20.82
CA PHE A 188 14.59 -0.54 21.03
C PHE A 188 16.03 -1.07 20.92
N MET A 189 16.74 -0.73 19.84
CA MET A 189 18.10 -1.17 19.60
C MET A 189 19.08 -0.68 20.67
N ASN A 190 18.93 0.54 21.18
CA ASN A 190 19.75 1.04 22.29
C ASN A 190 19.60 0.20 23.57
N MET A 191 18.43 -0.40 23.81
CA MET A 191 18.19 -1.29 24.95
C MET A 191 18.63 -2.73 24.68
N ALA A 192 18.48 -3.19 23.43
CA ALA A 192 18.72 -4.57 23.03
C ALA A 192 20.19 -4.87 22.69
N ALA A 193 20.89 -3.95 22.03
CA ALA A 193 22.23 -4.16 21.45
C ALA A 193 23.25 -4.71 22.47
N PRO A 194 23.36 -4.20 23.72
CA PRO A 194 24.33 -4.73 24.68
C PRO A 194 24.14 -6.21 25.02
N LEU A 195 22.91 -6.73 24.94
CA LEU A 195 22.63 -8.15 25.13
C LEU A 195 22.76 -8.93 23.81
N LEU A 196 22.30 -8.38 22.69
CA LEU A 196 22.38 -9.05 21.40
C LEU A 196 23.82 -9.23 20.89
N GLU A 197 24.72 -8.32 21.24
CA GLU A 197 26.15 -8.39 20.92
C GLU A 197 26.92 -9.30 21.88
N ASN A 198 26.32 -9.69 23.02
CA ASN A 198 26.95 -10.63 23.94
C ASN A 198 27.04 -12.03 23.28
N PRO A 199 28.23 -12.65 23.21
CA PRO A 199 28.42 -13.94 22.53
C PRO A 199 27.52 -15.07 23.05
N VAL A 200 27.19 -15.06 24.35
CA VAL A 200 26.33 -16.07 24.98
C VAL A 200 24.90 -15.95 24.45
N VAL A 201 24.35 -14.74 24.40
CA VAL A 201 23.00 -14.49 23.87
C VAL A 201 22.98 -14.68 22.35
N ALA A 202 23.97 -14.17 21.63
CA ALA A 202 24.12 -14.37 20.19
C ALA A 202 24.23 -15.86 19.81
N GLY A 203 24.78 -16.68 20.70
CA GLY A 203 24.88 -18.13 20.58
C GLY A 203 23.53 -18.85 20.44
N LEU A 204 22.41 -18.23 20.87
CA LEU A 204 21.06 -18.76 20.66
C LEU A 204 20.69 -18.95 19.17
N SER A 205 21.42 -18.31 18.25
CA SER A 205 21.27 -18.50 16.80
C SER A 205 21.59 -19.91 16.33
N ARG A 206 22.38 -20.67 17.11
CA ARG A 206 22.77 -22.05 16.78
C ARG A 206 21.71 -23.06 17.18
N TYR A 207 20.74 -22.65 17.99
CA TYR A 207 19.74 -23.54 18.55
C TYR A 207 18.41 -23.33 17.81
N PRO A 208 17.88 -24.36 17.15
CA PRO A 208 16.60 -24.26 16.48
C PRO A 208 15.48 -24.01 17.50
N HIS A 209 14.52 -23.25 17.02
CA HIS A 209 13.20 -23.06 17.61
C HIS A 209 12.17 -23.53 16.57
N HIS A 210 10.88 -23.26 16.79
CA HIS A 210 9.81 -23.76 15.93
C HIS A 210 9.98 -23.35 14.44
N ARG A 211 9.72 -24.30 13.54
CA ARG A 211 9.52 -24.13 12.07
C ARG A 211 10.61 -23.29 11.36
N GLY A 212 11.88 -23.56 11.67
CA GLY A 212 13.03 -22.98 10.97
C GLY A 212 13.48 -21.61 11.48
N LYS A 213 12.91 -21.10 12.58
CA LYS A 213 13.48 -19.98 13.33
C LYS A 213 14.54 -20.49 14.31
N THR A 214 15.51 -19.65 14.62
CA THR A 214 16.44 -19.90 15.74
C THR A 214 15.84 -19.38 17.04
N ARG A 215 16.35 -19.83 18.19
CA ARG A 215 15.93 -19.31 19.49
C ARG A 215 16.26 -17.82 19.63
N LEU A 216 17.34 -17.37 18.98
CA LEU A 216 17.68 -15.95 18.90
C LEU A 216 16.60 -15.14 18.17
N ASP A 217 16.04 -15.68 17.09
CA ASP A 217 14.97 -14.99 16.33
C ASP A 217 13.70 -14.86 17.16
N HIS A 218 13.34 -15.92 17.91
CA HIS A 218 12.20 -15.92 18.81
C HIS A 218 12.33 -14.84 19.89
N VAL A 219 13.42 -14.86 20.67
CA VAL A 219 13.59 -13.89 21.78
C VAL A 219 13.69 -12.44 21.28
N LYS A 220 14.27 -12.22 20.09
CA LYS A 220 14.28 -10.89 19.44
C LYS A 220 12.87 -10.42 19.10
N GLU A 221 12.04 -11.30 18.58
CA GLU A 221 10.67 -10.97 18.21
C GLU A 221 9.80 -10.68 19.43
N VAL A 222 9.88 -11.54 20.46
CA VAL A 222 9.20 -11.32 21.74
C VAL A 222 9.62 -9.98 22.35
N ALA A 223 10.93 -9.71 22.44
CA ALA A 223 11.44 -8.46 22.99
C ALA A 223 10.94 -7.22 22.22
N ARG A 224 10.90 -7.29 20.89
CA ARG A 224 10.44 -6.20 20.03
C ARG A 224 8.94 -5.92 20.21
N LEU A 225 8.11 -6.95 20.22
CA LEU A 225 6.66 -6.80 20.42
C LEU A 225 6.34 -6.32 21.84
N SER A 226 7.03 -6.87 22.85
CA SER A 226 6.92 -6.42 24.23
C SER A 226 7.33 -4.95 24.38
N PHE A 227 8.37 -4.48 23.69
CA PHE A 227 8.74 -3.06 23.69
C PHE A 227 7.62 -2.16 23.16
N TYR A 228 6.97 -2.52 22.06
CA TYR A 228 5.88 -1.73 21.51
C TYR A 228 4.67 -1.66 22.44
N TRP A 229 4.30 -2.78 23.07
CA TRP A 229 3.26 -2.81 24.09
C TRP A 229 3.66 -2.02 25.34
N GLY A 230 4.91 -2.16 25.79
CA GLY A 230 5.47 -1.40 26.90
C GLY A 230 5.38 0.11 26.68
N LYS A 231 5.72 0.58 25.47
CA LYS A 231 5.56 1.99 25.09
C LYS A 231 4.10 2.46 25.15
N ARG A 232 3.18 1.65 24.64
CA ARG A 232 1.74 1.98 24.62
C ARG A 232 1.15 2.04 26.03
N LEU A 233 1.63 1.18 26.92
CA LEU A 233 1.17 1.07 28.30
C LEU A 233 2.02 1.91 29.28
N SER A 234 2.99 2.68 28.77
CA SER A 234 3.93 3.49 29.57
C SER A 234 4.68 2.69 30.65
N LEU A 235 5.07 1.46 30.33
CA LEU A 235 5.80 0.55 31.22
C LEU A 235 7.32 0.67 31.04
N ASP A 236 8.07 0.00 31.93
CA ASP A 236 9.53 -0.08 31.89
C ASP A 236 10.03 -0.91 30.70
N CYS A 237 10.15 -0.24 29.55
CA CYS A 237 10.56 -0.83 28.29
C CYS A 237 11.96 -1.47 28.36
N ARG A 238 12.86 -0.92 29.19
CA ARG A 238 14.23 -1.44 29.29
C ARG A 238 14.24 -2.79 29.96
N ALA A 239 13.54 -2.93 31.09
CA ALA A 239 13.39 -4.21 31.77
C ALA A 239 12.67 -5.23 30.89
N MET A 240 11.62 -4.83 30.16
CA MET A 240 10.89 -5.70 29.23
C MET A 240 11.79 -6.23 28.13
N VAL A 241 12.53 -5.37 27.42
CA VAL A 241 13.43 -5.78 26.34
C VAL A 241 14.51 -6.73 26.87
N ARG A 242 15.14 -6.37 27.99
CA ARG A 242 16.23 -7.19 28.57
C ARG A 242 15.74 -8.53 29.08
N GLY A 243 14.64 -8.54 29.85
CA GLY A 243 14.03 -9.77 30.35
C GLY A 243 13.55 -10.67 29.21
N ALA A 244 12.91 -10.11 28.17
CA ALA A 244 12.46 -10.87 27.00
C ALA A 244 13.63 -11.43 26.17
N LEU A 245 14.76 -10.73 26.03
CA LEU A 245 15.92 -11.30 25.34
C LEU A 245 16.57 -12.48 26.09
N LEU A 246 16.29 -12.61 27.39
CA LEU A 246 16.92 -13.57 28.29
C LEU A 246 15.98 -14.69 28.76
N HIS A 247 14.67 -14.59 28.50
CA HIS A 247 13.66 -15.51 29.07
C HIS A 247 13.88 -16.96 28.67
N ASP A 248 14.43 -17.16 27.47
CA ASP A 248 14.67 -18.45 26.81
C ASP A 248 16.18 -18.77 26.69
N LEU A 249 17.00 -18.24 27.60
CA LEU A 249 18.46 -18.40 27.55
C LEU A 249 18.91 -19.80 28.00
N PHE A 250 18.75 -20.80 27.14
CA PHE A 250 19.27 -22.16 27.30
C PHE A 250 19.82 -22.70 25.97
N PHE A 251 20.67 -23.74 26.05
CA PHE A 251 21.57 -24.15 24.95
C PHE A 251 21.49 -25.66 24.65
N TYR A 252 20.26 -26.19 24.59
CA TYR A 252 19.99 -27.57 24.17
C TYR A 252 18.72 -27.61 23.31
N ASP A 253 18.50 -28.70 22.59
CA ASP A 253 17.23 -28.98 21.90
C ASP A 253 16.26 -29.65 22.87
N TRP A 254 15.13 -29.02 23.17
CA TRP A 254 14.19 -29.53 24.17
C TRP A 254 13.35 -30.72 23.68
N LEU A 255 13.31 -30.98 22.37
CA LEU A 255 12.59 -32.13 21.80
C LEU A 255 13.38 -33.43 21.97
N HIS A 256 14.70 -33.37 21.90
CA HIS A 256 15.58 -34.54 21.86
C HIS A 256 16.56 -34.61 23.05
N GLU A 257 16.78 -33.49 23.74
CA GLU A 257 17.78 -33.34 24.79
C GLU A 257 17.24 -32.58 26.02
N GLY A 258 18.07 -32.49 27.06
CA GLY A 258 17.80 -31.66 28.22
C GLY A 258 16.89 -32.30 29.28
N PRO A 259 16.47 -31.50 30.28
CA PRO A 259 15.76 -32.01 31.43
C PRO A 259 14.29 -32.33 31.11
N ARG A 260 13.78 -33.43 31.67
CA ARG A 260 12.34 -33.77 31.64
C ARG A 260 11.50 -32.62 32.24
N LEU A 261 10.26 -32.49 31.77
CA LEU A 261 9.33 -31.41 32.14
C LEU A 261 9.90 -30.03 31.81
N HIS A 262 10.43 -29.88 30.59
CA HIS A 262 11.10 -28.67 30.10
C HIS A 262 10.31 -27.39 30.40
N GLY A 263 9.00 -27.36 30.08
CA GLY A 263 8.14 -26.19 30.31
C GLY A 263 8.07 -25.71 31.76
N PHE A 264 8.29 -26.60 32.74
CA PHE A 264 8.29 -26.29 34.18
C PHE A 264 9.68 -26.02 34.76
N ARG A 265 10.72 -26.06 33.93
CA ARG A 265 12.12 -26.00 34.39
C ARG A 265 12.97 -24.97 33.66
N HIS A 266 12.75 -24.74 32.37
CA HIS A 266 13.65 -23.88 31.59
C HIS A 266 13.66 -22.44 32.08
N HIS A 267 12.55 -21.89 32.59
CA HIS A 267 12.53 -20.57 33.22
C HIS A 267 13.54 -20.44 34.39
N ASN A 268 13.85 -21.53 35.12
CA ASN A 268 14.88 -21.54 36.15
C ASN A 268 16.29 -21.58 35.57
N ILE A 269 16.46 -22.37 34.50
CA ILE A 269 17.72 -22.54 33.79
C ILE A 269 18.10 -21.23 33.11
N ALA A 270 17.17 -20.63 32.38
CA ALA A 270 17.30 -19.32 31.75
C ALA A 270 17.63 -18.24 32.78
N LEU A 271 16.94 -18.20 33.93
CA LEU A 271 17.27 -17.24 34.99
C LEU A 271 18.70 -17.44 35.54
N LYS A 272 19.13 -18.69 35.75
CA LYS A 272 20.48 -19.00 36.22
C LYS A 272 21.53 -18.56 35.20
N ASN A 273 21.31 -18.86 33.92
CA ASN A 273 22.21 -18.47 32.84
C ASN A 273 22.24 -16.94 32.67
N ALA A 274 21.10 -16.28 32.73
CA ALA A 274 20.99 -14.83 32.58
C ALA A 274 21.77 -14.08 33.68
N LYS A 275 21.75 -14.58 34.93
CA LYS A 275 22.55 -14.04 36.04
C LYS A 275 24.06 -14.14 35.82
N GLN A 276 24.52 -15.08 35.00
CA GLN A 276 25.94 -15.19 34.63
C GLN A 276 26.32 -14.23 33.49
N VAL A 277 25.35 -13.83 32.67
CA VAL A 277 25.57 -12.92 31.53
C VAL A 277 25.53 -11.45 31.95
N THR A 278 24.61 -11.07 32.83
CA THR A 278 24.42 -9.68 33.26
C THR A 278 23.85 -9.61 34.67
N LYS A 279 24.10 -8.48 35.36
CA LYS A 279 23.30 -8.12 36.53
C LYS A 279 21.84 -7.91 36.10
N LEU A 280 20.91 -8.48 36.86
CA LEU A 280 19.46 -8.39 36.62
C LEU A 280 18.79 -7.53 37.69
N SER A 281 17.78 -6.77 37.29
CA SER A 281 16.81 -6.19 38.24
C SER A 281 15.80 -7.24 38.69
N GLU A 282 15.09 -6.98 39.80
CA GLU A 282 13.99 -7.83 40.28
C GLU A 282 12.91 -8.05 39.22
N LYS A 283 12.61 -7.01 38.43
CA LYS A 283 11.63 -7.05 37.35
C LYS A 283 12.11 -7.91 36.17
N GLU A 284 13.37 -7.76 35.77
CA GLU A 284 13.97 -8.60 34.72
C GLU A 284 14.01 -10.08 35.14
N ALA A 285 14.37 -10.34 36.40
CA ALA A 285 14.37 -11.69 36.95
C ALA A 285 12.95 -12.29 37.00
N ASP A 286 11.94 -11.49 37.36
CA ASP A 286 10.54 -11.91 37.37
C ASP A 286 10.03 -12.21 35.95
N ILE A 287 10.33 -11.36 34.96
CA ILE A 287 10.02 -11.63 33.53
C ILE A 287 10.54 -13.01 33.12
N ILE A 288 11.83 -13.27 33.33
CA ILE A 288 12.46 -14.54 32.95
C ILE A 288 11.85 -15.71 33.73
N LYS A 289 11.58 -15.53 35.02
CA LYS A 289 11.09 -16.59 35.88
C LYS A 289 9.63 -16.97 35.63
N LYS A 290 8.81 -16.03 35.15
CA LYS A 290 7.34 -16.13 35.11
C LYS A 290 6.73 -16.12 33.71
N HIS A 291 7.54 -16.04 32.66
CA HIS A 291 7.04 -15.97 31.28
C HIS A 291 6.17 -17.17 30.86
N MET A 292 6.33 -18.32 31.52
CA MET A 292 5.53 -19.53 31.28
C MET A 292 4.20 -19.57 32.03
N TRP A 293 3.78 -18.54 32.76
CA TRP A 293 2.44 -18.53 33.34
C TRP A 293 1.37 -18.62 32.21
N PRO A 294 0.27 -19.38 32.36
CA PRO A 294 -0.21 -20.10 33.54
C PRO A 294 0.35 -21.52 33.73
N LEU A 295 1.26 -22.00 32.88
CA LEU A 295 1.93 -23.30 33.06
C LEU A 295 2.72 -23.33 34.36
N THR A 296 3.47 -22.26 34.67
CA THR A 296 3.99 -22.05 36.02
C THR A 296 2.92 -21.42 36.90
N LEU A 297 2.52 -22.09 37.99
CA LEU A 297 1.37 -21.70 38.82
C LEU A 297 1.46 -20.30 39.44
N ILE A 298 2.65 -19.80 39.71
CA ILE A 298 2.83 -18.50 40.36
C ILE A 298 2.75 -17.41 39.29
N PRO A 299 1.80 -16.45 39.39
CA PRO A 299 1.61 -15.42 38.38
C PRO A 299 2.76 -14.40 38.33
N PRO A 300 2.88 -13.65 37.21
CA PRO A 300 3.80 -12.53 37.08
C PRO A 300 3.52 -11.44 38.13
N ARG A 301 4.57 -10.91 38.77
CA ARG A 301 4.42 -9.87 39.81
C ARG A 301 4.25 -8.47 39.21
N TYR A 302 4.89 -8.22 38.06
CA TYR A 302 4.90 -6.92 37.40
C TYR A 302 4.05 -6.95 36.12
N PRO A 303 3.40 -5.82 35.75
CA PRO A 303 2.70 -5.70 34.47
C PRO A 303 3.62 -5.99 33.28
N GLU A 304 4.89 -5.60 33.36
CA GLU A 304 5.92 -5.91 32.37
C GLU A 304 6.08 -7.42 32.16
N SER A 305 6.14 -8.18 33.26
CA SER A 305 6.25 -9.64 33.25
C SER A 305 5.01 -10.27 32.61
N LEU A 306 3.82 -9.76 32.90
CA LEU A 306 2.58 -10.22 32.28
C LEU A 306 2.55 -9.96 30.78
N VAL A 307 2.97 -8.77 30.33
CA VAL A 307 3.01 -8.45 28.90
C VAL A 307 4.01 -9.35 28.17
N VAL A 308 5.21 -9.58 28.72
CA VAL A 308 6.19 -10.47 28.09
C VAL A 308 5.66 -11.90 28.01
N CYS A 309 5.05 -12.41 29.07
CA CYS A 309 4.39 -13.72 29.11
C CYS A 309 3.33 -13.89 28.01
N LEU A 310 2.42 -12.91 27.87
CA LEU A 310 1.38 -12.95 26.84
C LEU A 310 1.94 -12.84 25.42
N VAL A 311 2.94 -11.99 25.22
CA VAL A 311 3.61 -11.82 23.91
C VAL A 311 4.37 -13.09 23.53
N ASP A 312 5.06 -13.72 24.46
CA ASP A 312 5.76 -14.99 24.23
C ASP A 312 4.79 -16.11 23.84
N THR A 313 3.71 -16.26 24.60
CA THR A 313 2.63 -17.22 24.29
C THR A 313 2.06 -16.97 22.89
N PHE A 314 1.81 -15.71 22.54
CA PHE A 314 1.32 -15.33 21.22
C PHE A 314 2.32 -15.65 20.10
N CYS A 315 3.60 -15.33 20.29
CA CYS A 315 4.65 -15.58 19.29
C CYS A 315 4.80 -17.08 19.05
N SER A 316 4.89 -17.86 20.12
CA SER A 316 4.96 -19.31 20.09
C SER A 316 3.73 -19.90 19.38
N ALA A 317 2.52 -19.51 19.77
CA ALA A 317 1.29 -19.99 19.13
C ALA A 317 1.22 -19.65 17.63
N ARG A 318 1.58 -18.42 17.25
CA ARG A 318 1.57 -17.97 15.85
C ARG A 318 2.62 -18.70 15.02
N ASP A 319 3.76 -19.02 15.60
CA ASP A 319 4.81 -19.80 14.94
C ASP A 319 4.37 -21.25 14.70
N TYR A 320 3.48 -21.80 15.53
CA TYR A 320 2.80 -23.09 15.29
C TYR A 320 1.70 -23.05 14.23
N VAL A 321 1.02 -21.92 14.01
CA VAL A 321 -0.13 -21.84 13.08
C VAL A 321 0.30 -21.52 11.65
N ARG A 322 1.38 -20.75 11.45
CA ARG A 322 1.79 -20.29 10.13
C ARG A 322 2.39 -21.44 9.31
N ASN A 323 1.54 -22.12 8.52
CA ASN A 323 1.97 -22.97 7.41
C ASN A 323 2.54 -22.07 6.31
N ARG A 324 3.79 -22.32 5.89
CA ARG A 324 4.19 -21.93 4.54
C ARG A 324 3.79 -23.07 3.62
N GLY A 325 2.65 -22.89 2.95
CA GLY A 325 2.47 -23.41 1.60
C GLY A 325 3.31 -22.60 0.63
#